data_AF-A0A5C7S6R8-F1
#
_entry.id   AF-A0A5C7S6R8-F1
#
_cell.length_a   1.000
_cell.length_b   1.000
_cell.length_c   1.000
_cell.angle_alpha   90.00
_cell.angle_beta   90.00
_cell.angle_gamma   90.00
#
_symmetry.space_group_name_H-M   'P 1'
#
loop_
_entity.id
_entity.type
_entity.pdbx_description
1 polymer ?
#
loop_
_entity_poly.entity_id
_entity_poly.type
_entity_poly.pdbx_seq_one_letter_code
_entity_poly.pdbx_strand_id
1 'polypeptide(L)' 'VSDFAQALVLAQNTDLIASVPERHTTNLRQALHSFDLPLELPTFTVSLLWHPRMQVDPVHRWLRQCVREVCGGWG' A
#
# COMPACT_ATOMS: atom_id res chain seq x y z
N VAL A 1 -0.86 0.51 18.18
CA VAL A 1 0.08 0.13 17.09
C VAL A 1 0.34 1.34 16.22
N SER A 2 1.60 1.61 15.86
CA SER A 2 2.01 2.79 15.07
C SER A 2 2.19 2.49 13.57
N ASP A 3 2.21 1.22 13.15
CA ASP A 3 2.32 0.80 11.76
C ASP A 3 1.65 -0.57 11.53
N PHE A 4 1.54 -0.98 10.27
CA PHE A 4 0.89 -2.24 9.86
C PHE A 4 1.73 -3.49 10.15
N ALA A 5 3.06 -3.42 10.12
CA ALA A 5 3.91 -4.56 10.42
C ALA A 5 3.73 -4.98 11.89
N GLN A 6 3.68 -4.01 12.81
CA GLN A 6 3.38 -4.27 14.22
C GLN A 6 1.97 -4.84 14.43
N ALA A 7 0.97 -4.35 13.67
CA ALA A 7 -0.38 -4.90 13.73
C ALA A 7 -0.42 -6.39 13.31
N LEU A 8 0.33 -6.77 12.27
CA LEU A 8 0.44 -8.16 11.83
C LEU A 8 1.17 -9.04 12.84
N VAL A 9 2.28 -8.56 13.42
CA VAL A 9 3.00 -9.30 14.49
C VAL A 9 2.08 -9.54 15.69
N LEU A 10 1.28 -8.55 16.08
CA LEU A 10 0.34 -8.72 17.18
C LEU A 10 -0.74 -9.77 16.85
N ALA A 11 -1.36 -9.69 15.68
CA ALA A 11 -2.35 -10.66 15.22
C ALA A 11 -1.77 -12.09 15.11
N GLN A 12 -0.49 -12.22 14.78
CA GLN A 12 0.17 -13.54 14.71
C GLN A 12 0.39 -14.20 16.07
N ASN A 13 0.56 -13.42 17.13
CA ASN A 13 0.94 -13.92 18.45
C ASN A 13 -0.20 -13.85 19.47
N THR A 14 -1.42 -13.53 19.03
CA THR A 14 -2.60 -13.38 19.89
C THR A 14 -3.86 -13.84 19.15
N ASP A 15 -5.00 -13.90 19.83
CA ASP A 15 -6.30 -14.19 19.21
C ASP A 15 -6.96 -12.95 18.56
N LEU A 16 -6.16 -11.96 18.16
CA LEU A 16 -6.64 -10.72 17.54
C LEU A 16 -6.62 -10.81 16.02
N ILE A 17 -7.51 -10.04 15.39
CA ILE A 17 -7.52 -9.82 13.93
C ILE A 17 -7.04 -8.40 13.61
N ALA A 18 -6.40 -8.23 12.45
CA ALA A 18 -5.96 -6.92 11.95
C ALA A 18 -6.52 -6.66 10.56
N SER A 19 -7.08 -5.46 10.35
CA SER A 19 -7.40 -4.94 9.02
C SER A 19 -6.19 -4.14 8.51
N VAL A 20 -5.69 -4.50 7.33
CA VAL A 20 -4.49 -3.90 6.74
C VAL A 20 -4.65 -3.70 5.22
N PRO A 21 -3.96 -2.73 4.61
CA PRO A 21 -3.97 -2.58 3.15
C PRO A 21 -3.32 -3.80 2.47
N GLU A 22 -4.08 -4.44 1.59
CA GLU A 22 -3.69 -5.70 0.94
C GLU A 22 -2.33 -5.61 0.22
N ARG A 23 -2.16 -4.57 -0.63
CA ARG A 23 -0.95 -4.38 -1.45
C ARG A 23 0.29 -4.04 -0.62
N HIS A 24 0.12 -3.31 0.48
CA HIS A 24 1.25 -2.91 1.33
C HIS A 24 1.78 -4.08 2.16
N THR A 25 0.93 -5.04 2.49
CA THR A 25 1.24 -6.10 3.46
C THR A 25 1.37 -7.49 2.84
N THR A 26 1.32 -7.62 1.51
CA THR A 26 1.31 -8.91 0.81
C THR A 26 2.42 -9.87 1.27
N ASN A 27 3.66 -9.39 1.40
CA ASN A 27 4.78 -10.22 1.85
C ASN A 27 4.80 -10.46 3.37
N LEU A 28 4.19 -9.56 4.15
CA LEU A 28 4.20 -9.62 5.61
C LEU A 28 3.11 -10.54 6.17
N ARG A 29 2.02 -10.76 5.42
CA ARG A 29 0.88 -11.58 5.85
C ARG A 29 0.97 -13.06 5.45
N GLN A 30 2.08 -13.52 4.88
CA GLN A 30 2.22 -14.88 4.35
C GLN A 30 2.04 -15.97 5.42
N ALA A 31 2.38 -15.68 6.67
CA ALA A 31 2.24 -16.59 7.81
C ALA A 31 0.92 -16.43 8.58
N LEU A 32 -0.06 -15.71 8.01
CA LEU A 32 -1.37 -15.44 8.58
C LEU A 32 -2.48 -15.89 7.64
N HIS A 33 -3.61 -16.30 8.19
CA HIS A 33 -4.82 -16.49 7.40
C HIS A 33 -5.40 -15.12 7.02
N SER A 34 -5.69 -14.92 5.74
CA SER A 34 -6.29 -13.68 5.23
C SER A 34 -7.65 -13.97 4.61
N PHE A 35 -8.60 -13.07 4.83
CA PHE A 35 -9.98 -13.18 4.34
C PHE A 35 -10.50 -11.78 4.00
N ASP A 36 -11.53 -11.73 3.15
CA ASP A 36 -12.17 -10.47 2.76
C ASP A 36 -12.87 -9.82 3.95
N LEU A 37 -12.83 -8.48 4.00
CA LEU A 37 -13.51 -7.77 5.06
C LEU A 37 -15.03 -7.98 4.97
N PRO A 38 -15.71 -8.23 6.11
CA PRO A 38 -17.16 -8.47 6.14
C PRO A 38 -17.99 -7.17 5.99
N LEU A 39 -17.37 -6.11 5.48
CA LEU A 39 -17.97 -4.79 5.33
C LEU A 39 -17.45 -4.12 4.05
N GLU A 40 -18.34 -3.41 3.38
CA GLU A 40 -17.98 -2.61 2.21
C GLU A 40 -17.18 -1.40 2.66
N LEU A 41 -15.96 -1.26 2.12
CA LEU A 41 -15.10 -0.12 2.36
C LEU A 41 -14.90 0.68 1.07
N PRO A 42 -14.86 2.03 1.16
CA PRO A 42 -14.45 2.82 0.02
C PRO A 42 -12.99 2.51 -0.33
N THR A 43 -12.72 2.34 -1.62
CA THR A 43 -11.35 2.26 -2.12
C THR A 43 -10.67 3.63 -2.00
N PHE A 44 -9.36 3.66 -1.77
CA PHE A 44 -8.57 4.89 -1.79
C PHE A 44 -7.60 4.90 -2.98
N THR A 45 -7.30 6.10 -3.48
CA THR A 45 -6.38 6.29 -4.60
C THR A 45 -4.97 6.60 -4.10
N VAL A 46 -3.97 5.91 -4.64
CA VAL A 46 -2.56 6.26 -4.44
C VAL A 46 -2.13 7.18 -5.58
N SER A 47 -1.74 8.41 -5.23
CA SER A 47 -1.39 9.46 -6.19
C SER A 47 0.07 9.87 -6.05
N LEU A 48 0.71 10.20 -7.17
CA LEU A 48 1.99 10.92 -7.16
C LEU A 48 1.71 12.41 -7.15
N LEU A 49 2.30 13.14 -6.20
CA LEU A 49 2.16 14.59 -6.09
C LEU A 49 3.52 15.27 -6.24
N TRP A 50 3.54 16.44 -6.86
CA TRP A 50 4.73 17.27 -7.00
C TRP A 50 4.35 18.74 -7.17
N HIS A 51 5.28 19.63 -6.86
CA HIS A 51 5.09 21.06 -7.09
C HIS A 51 5.15 21.38 -8.60
N PRO A 52 4.30 22.27 -9.16
CA PRO A 52 4.27 22.58 -10.59
C PRO A 52 5.63 22.98 -11.21
N ARG A 53 6.49 23.64 -10.42
CA ARG A 53 7.89 23.95 -10.81
C ARG A 53 8.71 22.73 -11.24
N MET A 54 8.40 21.55 -10.72
CA MET A 54 9.08 20.28 -11.02
C MET A 54 8.41 19.51 -12.17
N GLN A 55 7.43 20.11 -12.85
CA GLN A 55 6.75 19.49 -13.98
C GLN A 55 7.70 19.24 -15.15
N VAL A 56 8.55 20.24 -15.45
CA VAL A 56 9.45 20.25 -16.60
C VAL A 56 10.84 19.71 -16.30
N ASP A 57 11.15 19.42 -15.04
CA ASP A 57 12.43 18.82 -14.67
C ASP A 57 12.56 17.40 -15.30
N PRO A 58 13.60 17.14 -16.12
CA PRO A 58 13.76 15.86 -16.81
C PRO A 58 13.93 14.66 -15.87
N VAL A 59 14.64 14.84 -14.75
CA VAL A 59 14.91 13.77 -13.78
C VAL A 59 13.63 13.39 -13.06
N HIS A 60 12.85 14.39 -12.63
CA HIS A 60 11.54 14.14 -12.03
C HIS A 60 10.55 13.52 -13.02
N ARG A 61 10.59 13.91 -14.31
CA ARG A 61 9.75 13.28 -15.34
C ARG A 61 10.07 11.80 -15.49
N TRP A 62 11.35 11.48 -15.63
CA TRP A 62 11.82 10.10 -15.76
C TRP A 62 11.41 9.26 -14.54
N LEU A 63 11.66 9.75 -13.31
CA LEU A 63 11.28 9.02 -12.10
C LEU A 63 9.77 8.75 -12.03
N ARG A 64 8.95 9.75 -12.33
CA ARG A 64 7.48 9.57 -12.37
C ARG A 64 7.05 8.56 -13.41
N GLN A 65 7.72 8.53 -14.57
CA GLN A 65 7.47 7.51 -15.58
C GLN A 65 7.80 6.11 -15.06
N CYS A 66 8.98 5.91 -14.47
CA CYS A 66 9.36 4.63 -13.89
C CYS A 66 8.36 4.14 -12.83
N VAL A 67 7.92 5.02 -11.93
CA VAL A 67 6.90 4.66 -10.93
C VAL A 67 5.58 4.29 -11.60
N ARG A 68 5.16 5.00 -12.65
CA ARG A 68 3.94 4.65 -13.39
C ARG A 68 4.07 3.36 -14.18
N GLU A 69 5.25 3.02 -14.69
CA GLU A 69 5.48 1.75 -15.38
C GLU A 69 5.37 0.57 -14.41
N VAL A 70 5.98 0.67 -13.23
CA VAL A 70 5.95 -0.40 -12.22
C VAL A 70 4.59 -0.51 -11.53
N CYS A 71 3.96 0.62 -11.21
CA CYS A 71 2.73 0.66 -10.40
C CYS A 71 1.45 0.86 -11.23
N GLY A 72 1.54 1.27 -12.50
CA GLY A 72 0.38 1.70 -13.31
C GLY A 72 -0.40 0.55 -13.96
N GLY A 73 0.18 -0.64 -14.07
CA GLY A 73 -0.54 -1.85 -14.51
C GLY A 73 -1.50 -2.42 -13.47
N TRP A 74 -1.66 -1.75 -12.33
CA TRP A 74 -2.44 -2.22 -11.20
C TRP A 74 -3.78 -1.49 -11.10
N GLY A 75 -4.52 -1.50 -12.22
CA GLY A 75 -5.94 -1.12 -12.29
C GLY A 75 -6.82 -2.28 -11.86
#